data_AF-A0A2A4T4N6-F1
#
_entry.id   AF-A0A2A4T4N6-F1
#
_cell.length_a   1.000
_cell.length_b   1.000
_cell.length_c   1.000
_cell.angle_alpha   90.00
_cell.angle_beta   90.00
_cell.angle_gamma   90.00
#
_symmetry.space_group_name_H-M   'P 1'
#
loop_
_entity.id
_entity.type
_entity.pdbx_description
1 polymer ?
#
loop_
_entity_poly.entity_id
_entity_poly.type
_entity_poly.pdbx_seq_one_letter_code
_entity_poly.pdbx_strand_id
1 'polypeptide(L)' 'MILLGDLLILIIWYIVGVISHIYWWTKDHDFNQSDILFAILLGFFGPISWFIGWCVQGDLFKINRVIFKKRKSKLF' A
#
# COMPACT_ATOMS: atom_id res chain seq x y z
N MET A 1 19.47 -11.02 -23.81
CA MET A 1 19.73 -12.18 -22.94
C MET A 1 19.59 -11.66 -21.52
N ILE A 2 18.48 -11.95 -20.84
CA ILE A 2 18.29 -11.52 -19.44
C ILE A 2 19.23 -12.38 -18.60
N LEU A 3 20.18 -11.76 -17.89
CA LEU A 3 21.14 -12.48 -17.07
C LEU A 3 20.45 -12.92 -15.77
N LEU A 4 20.94 -14.00 -15.15
CA LEU A 4 20.41 -14.52 -13.87
C LEU A 4 20.32 -13.41 -12.80
N GLY A 5 21.24 -12.44 -12.83
CA GLY A 5 21.24 -11.27 -11.94
C GLY A 5 20.03 -10.35 -12.15
N ASP A 6 19.62 -10.11 -13.40
CA ASP A 6 18.47 -9.26 -13.72
C ASP A 6 17.17 -9.90 -13.20
N LEU A 7 17.08 -11.22 -13.28
CA LEU A 7 15.93 -11.98 -12.77
C LEU A 7 15.80 -11.85 -11.24
N LEU A 8 16.93 -11.93 -10.52
CA LEU A 8 16.95 -11.75 -9.06
C LEU A 8 16.52 -10.34 -8.65
N ILE A 9 16.97 -9.32 -9.39
CA ILE A 9 16.58 -7.93 -9.14
C ILE A 9 15.07 -7.76 -9.32
N LEU A 10 14.49 -8.33 -10.38
CA LEU A 10 13.03 -8.27 -10.62
C LEU A 10 12.23 -8.99 -9.52
N ILE A 11 12.72 -10.13 -9.02
CA ILE A 11 12.08 -10.86 -7.93
C ILE A 11 12.12 -10.03 -6.64
N ILE A 12 13.28 -9.49 -6.28
CA ILE A 12 13.43 -8.66 -5.09
C ILE A 12 12.54 -7.41 -5.19
N TRP A 13 12.53 -6.76 -6.36
CA TRP A 13 11.69 -5.59 -6.64
C TRP A 13 10.21 -5.88 -6.43
N TYR A 14 9.74 -7.01 -6.95
CA TYR A 14 8.36 -7.45 -6.79
C TYR A 14 8.02 -7.76 -5.32
N ILE A 15 8.89 -8.50 -4.62
CA ILE A 15 8.68 -8.85 -3.20
C ILE A 15 8.58 -7.58 -2.35
N VAL A 16 9.47 -6.61 -2.57
CA VAL A 16 9.44 -5.32 -1.85
C VAL A 16 8.15 -4.57 -2.14
N GLY A 17 7.68 -4.57 -3.39
CA GLY A 17 6.39 -3.98 -3.77
C GLY A 17 5.20 -4.60 -3.05
N VAL A 18 5.12 -5.93 -3.05
CA VAL A 18 4.01 -6.67 -2.40
C VAL A 18 4.01 -6.42 -0.89
N ILE A 19 5.16 -6.61 -0.22
CA ILE A 19 5.27 -6.41 1.25
C ILE A 19 4.93 -4.97 1.61
N SER A 20 5.43 -4.01 0.83
CA SER A 20 5.12 -2.60 1.06
C SER A 20 3.63 -2.31 0.91
N HIS A 21 2.98 -2.84 -0.12
CA HIS A 21 1.56 -2.61 -0.33
C HIS A 21 0.74 -3.21 0.82
N ILE A 22 1.06 -4.44 1.23
CA ILE A 22 0.41 -5.09 2.37
C ILE A 22 0.59 -4.25 3.64
N TYR A 23 1.81 -3.77 3.92
CA TYR A 23 2.10 -2.94 5.09
C TYR A 23 1.26 -1.66 5.12
N TRP A 24 1.21 -0.94 4.00
CA TRP A 24 0.48 0.32 3.89
C TRP A 24 -1.04 0.13 3.91
N TRP A 25 -1.53 -0.93 3.26
CA TRP A 25 -2.96 -1.27 3.27
C TRP A 25 -3.44 -1.69 4.66
N THR A 26 -2.67 -2.54 5.35
CA THR A 26 -2.98 -3.02 6.72
C THR A 26 -2.94 -1.90 7.77
N LYS A 27 -2.29 -0.76 7.47
CA LYS A 27 -2.24 0.40 8.39
C LYS A 27 -3.60 1.09 8.55
N ASP A 28 -4.44 1.11 7.52
CA ASP A 28 -5.73 1.81 7.53
C ASP A 28 -6.94 0.87 7.32
N HIS A 29 -6.73 -0.35 6.80
CA HIS A 29 -7.79 -1.29 6.47
C HIS A 29 -7.45 -2.73 6.88
N ASP A 30 -8.46 -3.51 7.27
CA ASP A 30 -8.30 -4.94 7.52
C ASP A 30 -8.03 -5.67 6.19
N PHE A 31 -6.96 -6.47 6.15
CA PHE A 31 -6.55 -7.18 4.94
C PHE A 31 -7.37 -8.45 4.75
N ASN A 32 -8.22 -8.48 3.73
CA ASN A 32 -9.11 -9.59 3.41
C ASN A 32 -8.58 -10.45 2.25
N GLN A 33 -9.16 -11.64 2.07
CA GLN A 33 -8.77 -12.55 0.98
C GLN A 33 -8.95 -11.93 -0.42
N SER A 34 -9.92 -11.02 -0.59
CA SER A 34 -10.10 -10.24 -1.82
C SER A 34 -8.90 -9.35 -2.15
N ASP A 35 -8.17 -8.92 -1.13
CA ASP A 35 -7.10 -7.93 -1.25
C ASP A 35 -5.76 -8.58 -1.61
N ILE A 36 -5.65 -9.91 -1.46
CA ILE A 36 -4.48 -10.70 -1.87
C ILE A 36 -4.23 -10.54 -3.38
N LEU A 37 -5.28 -10.64 -4.19
CA LEU A 37 -5.17 -10.49 -5.64
C LEU A 37 -4.71 -9.08 -6.01
N PHE A 38 -5.25 -8.07 -5.33
CA PHE A 38 -4.84 -6.67 -5.50
C PHE A 38 -3.39 -6.45 -5.09
N ALA A 39 -2.94 -7.03 -3.98
CA ALA A 39 -1.56 -6.91 -3.51
C ALA A 39 -0.55 -7.52 -4.49
N ILE A 40 -0.89 -8.66 -5.10
CA ILE A 40 -0.08 -9.32 -6.12
C ILE A 40 0.00 -8.46 -7.40
N LEU A 41 -1.13 -7.93 -7.87
CA LEU A 41 -1.17 -7.05 -9.05
C LEU A 41 -0.41 -5.74 -8.81
N LEU A 42 -0.56 -5.14 -7.63
CA LEU A 42 0.11 -3.89 -7.28
C LEU A 42 1.59 -4.09 -6.92
N GLY A 43 2.00 -5.32 -6.58
CA GLY A 43 3.39 -5.71 -6.40
C GLY A 43 4.26 -5.47 -7.64
N PHE A 44 3.69 -5.55 -8.84
CA PHE A 44 4.39 -5.22 -10.09
C PHE A 44 4.78 -3.74 -10.18
N PHE A 45 3.99 -2.86 -9.56
CA PHE A 45 4.32 -1.44 -9.45
C PHE A 45 5.39 -1.18 -8.38
N GLY A 46 5.82 -2.20 -7.63
CA GLY A 46 7.06 -2.18 -6.86
C GLY A 46 7.17 -0.98 -5.92
N PRO A 47 8.30 -0.26 -5.89
CA PRO A 47 8.51 0.92 -5.06
C PRO A 47 7.64 2.12 -5.45
N ILE A 48 6.94 2.12 -6.60
CA ILE A 48 5.93 3.15 -6.89
C ILE A 48 4.77 3.01 -5.91
N SER A 49 4.35 1.78 -5.59
CA SER A 49 3.30 1.55 -4.59
C SER A 49 3.77 1.94 -3.19
N TRP A 50 5.04 1.68 -2.86
CA TRP A 50 5.67 2.16 -1.62
C TRP A 50 5.70 3.69 -1.54
N PHE A 51 6.08 4.37 -2.63
CA PHE A 51 6.13 5.83 -2.70
C PHE A 51 4.74 6.45 -2.54
N ILE A 52 3.73 5.90 -3.23
CA ILE A 52 2.33 6.35 -3.09
C ILE A 52 1.82 6.11 -1.66
N GLY A 53 2.06 4.93 -1.08
CA GLY A 53 1.71 4.63 0.30
C GLY A 53 2.37 5.60 1.28
N TRP A 54 3.64 5.94 1.06
CA TRP A 54 4.32 6.95 1.85
C TRP A 54 3.71 8.36 1.65
N CYS A 55 3.38 8.76 0.43
CA CYS A 55 2.74 10.07 0.20
C CYS A 55 1.32 10.17 0.79
N VAL A 56 0.52 9.12 0.71
CA VAL A 56 -0.90 9.14 1.11
C VAL A 56 -1.07 8.86 2.60
N GLN A 57 -0.32 7.91 3.15
CA GLN A 57 -0.52 7.37 4.51
C GLN A 57 0.69 7.61 5.42
N GLY A 58 1.77 8.17 4.88
CA GLY A 58 2.92 8.60 5.65
C GLY A 58 2.58 9.73 6.61
N ASP A 59 3.15 9.65 7.80
CA ASP A 59 2.89 10.61 8.87
C ASP A 59 3.37 12.04 8.51
N LEU A 60 4.23 12.18 7.49
CA LEU A 60 4.61 13.47 6.88
C LEU A 60 3.42 14.24 6.29
N PHE A 61 2.38 13.56 5.79
CA PHE A 61 1.16 14.19 5.25
C PHE A 61 -0.06 14.05 6.16
N LYS A 62 0.02 13.30 7.28
CA LYS A 62 -1.00 13.29 8.36
C LYS A 62 -1.01 14.58 9.18
N ILE A 63 -0.81 15.73 8.55
CA ILE A 63 -1.17 17.03 9.11
C ILE A 63 -2.70 17.14 9.07
N ASN A 64 -3.37 16.60 10.09
CA ASN A 64 -4.68 17.06 10.56
C ASN A 64 -5.80 17.29 9.50
N ARG A 65 -5.91 16.47 8.45
CA ARG A 65 -7.03 16.59 7.49
C ARG A 65 -8.26 15.77 7.91
N VAL A 66 -8.81 16.09 9.08
CA VAL A 66 -10.25 15.83 9.31
C VAL A 66 -11.01 16.93 8.57
N ILE A 67 -11.25 16.75 7.27
CA ILE A 67 -11.99 17.75 6.47
C ILE A 67 -13.48 17.72 6.84
N PHE A 68 -14.04 16.55 7.15
CA PHE A 68 -15.40 16.42 7.69
C PHE A 68 -15.50 15.24 8.66
N LYS A 69 -15.77 15.52 9.94
CA LYS A 69 -16.17 14.50 10.92
C LYS A 69 -17.69 14.36 10.85
N LYS A 70 -18.21 13.27 10.29
CA LYS A 70 -19.65 12.98 10.31
C LYS A 70 -20.08 12.78 11.78
N ARG A 71 -20.82 13.74 12.34
CA ARG A 71 -21.45 13.55 13.66
C ARG A 71 -22.51 12.48 13.51
N LYS A 72 -22.42 11.37 14.27
CA LYS A 72 -23.58 10.52 14.51
C LYS A 72 -24.61 11.41 15.20
N SER A 73 -25.69 11.74 14.48
CA SER A 73 -26.90 12.24 15.11
C SER A 73 -27.36 11.15 16.07
N LYS A 74 -27.25 11.39 17.37
CA LYS A 74 -28.01 10.63 18.36
C LYS A 74 -29.47 11.00 18.10
N LEU A 75 -30.12 10.24 17.23
CA LEU A 75 -31.57 10.14 17.27
C LEU A 75 -31.87 9.40 18.57
N PHE A 76 -32.46 10.16 19.49
CA PHE A 76 -33.07 9.71 20.73
C PHE A 76 -34.17 8.68 20.44
#